data_AF-F4N5B6-F1
#
_entry.id   AF-F4N5B6-F1
#
_cell.length_a   1.000
_cell.length_b   1.000
_cell.length_c   1.000
_cell.angle_alpha   90.00
_cell.angle_beta   90.00
_cell.angle_gamma   90.00
#
_symmetry.space_group_name_H-M   'P 1'
#
loop_
_entity.id
_entity.type
_entity.pdbx_description
1 polymer ?
#
loop_
_entity_poly.entity_id
_entity_poly.type
_entity_poly.pdbx_seq_one_letter_code
_entity_poly.pdbx_strand_id
1 'polypeptide(L)'
;MKSLNQLMPLSLLILMAMSHQASAEKYDFALHGYIRSGILANSDGNRVDSVGLMPDGKWRLGNEDDTKIELVPRVTLTSDSGAVAKIQANITHQSKCTSDWNCLDEDGKAVQFREGYVEMTNLDFAPEVAFWGGETLQQLQHLQPSV
;
A
#
# COMPACT_ATOMS: atom_id res chain seq x y z
N MET A 1 -17.99 7.83 44.48
CA MET A 1 -17.02 7.22 43.54
C MET A 1 -17.42 5.82 43.04
N LYS A 2 -18.08 4.96 43.84
CA LYS A 2 -18.50 3.60 43.40
C LYS A 2 -19.53 3.57 42.26
N SER A 3 -20.44 4.54 42.15
CA SER A 3 -21.46 4.57 41.08
C SER A 3 -20.89 4.91 39.70
N LEU A 4 -19.80 5.68 39.63
CA LEU A 4 -19.18 6.08 38.35
C LEU A 4 -18.54 4.89 37.63
N ASN A 5 -17.98 3.94 38.37
CA ASN A 5 -17.31 2.75 37.82
C ASN A 5 -18.29 1.67 37.32
N GLN A 6 -19.55 1.69 37.76
CA GLN A 6 -20.60 0.79 37.23
C GLN A 6 -21.27 1.35 35.97
N LEU A 7 -21.24 2.67 35.76
CA LEU A 7 -21.88 3.31 34.61
C LEU A 7 -21.04 3.20 33.33
N MET A 8 -19.71 3.21 33.43
CA MET A 8 -18.80 3.03 32.29
C MET A 8 -19.02 1.73 31.48
N PRO A 9 -19.06 0.53 32.09
CA PRO A 9 -19.29 -0.70 31.34
C PRO A 9 -20.71 -0.74 30.74
N LEU A 10 -21.69 -0.14 31.42
CA LEU A 10 -23.07 -0.08 30.96
C LEU A 10 -23.23 0.83 29.74
N SER A 11 -22.54 1.98 29.71
CA SER A 11 -22.52 2.84 28.52
C SER A 11 -21.83 2.18 27.34
N LEU A 12 -20.76 1.41 27.57
CA LEU A 12 -20.05 0.70 26.50
C LEU A 12 -20.93 -0.41 25.87
N LEU A 13 -21.66 -1.14 26.71
CA LEU A 13 -22.63 -2.16 26.29
C LEU A 13 -23.80 -1.56 25.51
N ILE A 14 -24.31 -0.39 25.92
CA ILE A 14 -25.38 0.31 25.19
C ILE A 14 -24.87 0.81 23.83
N LEU A 15 -23.65 1.36 23.75
CA LEU A 15 -23.06 1.74 22.45
C LEU A 15 -22.85 0.54 21.51
N MET A 16 -22.42 -0.61 22.03
CA MET A 16 -22.33 -1.86 21.25
C MET A 16 -23.70 -2.41 20.83
N ALA A 17 -24.75 -2.23 21.64
CA ALA A 17 -26.09 -2.65 21.28
C ALA A 17 -26.74 -1.72 20.24
N MET A 18 -26.29 -0.46 20.18
CA MET A 18 -26.77 0.55 19.23
C MET A 18 -25.95 0.60 17.93
N SER A 19 -24.78 -0.04 17.87
CA SER A 19 -24.00 -0.14 16.64
C SER A 19 -24.76 -1.01 15.63
N HIS A 20 -25.42 -0.35 14.68
CA HIS A 20 -26.00 -0.99 13.51
C HIS A 20 -24.92 -1.80 12.79
N GLN A 21 -25.25 -3.02 12.37
CA GLN A 21 -24.39 -3.77 11.48
C GLN A 21 -24.33 -3.02 10.15
N ALA A 22 -23.28 -2.23 9.95
CA ALA A 22 -23.00 -1.63 8.66
C ALA A 22 -22.61 -2.76 7.71
N SER A 23 -23.59 -3.24 6.95
CA SER A 23 -23.33 -4.14 5.82
C SER A 23 -22.81 -3.29 4.67
N ALA A 24 -21.86 -3.83 3.91
CA ALA A 24 -21.45 -3.24 2.65
C ALA A 24 -22.42 -3.72 1.55
N GLU A 25 -23.13 -2.81 0.88
CA GLU A 25 -23.94 -3.12 -0.29
C GLU A 25 -23.06 -3.26 -1.55
N LYS A 26 -21.99 -2.45 -1.64
CA LYS A 26 -21.13 -2.39 -2.82
C LYS A 26 -19.69 -2.74 -2.47
N TYR A 27 -19.15 -3.65 -3.26
CA TYR A 27 -17.76 -4.09 -3.24
C TYR A 27 -17.10 -3.72 -4.55
N ASP A 28 -15.99 -3.00 -4.49
CA ASP A 28 -15.15 -2.71 -5.64
C ASP A 28 -13.71 -3.19 -5.39
N PHE A 29 -13.11 -3.76 -6.43
CA PHE A 29 -11.73 -4.24 -6.39
C PHE A 29 -10.94 -3.59 -7.53
N ALA A 30 -9.86 -2.91 -7.17
CA ALA A 30 -8.93 -2.32 -8.11
C ALA A 30 -7.52 -2.89 -7.87
N LEU A 31 -6.86 -3.31 -8.93
CA LEU A 31 -5.45 -3.68 -8.88
C LEU A 31 -4.64 -2.60 -9.60
N HIS A 32 -3.96 -1.75 -8.82
CA HIS A 32 -2.97 -0.82 -9.33
C HIS A 32 -1.58 -1.46 -9.28
N GLY A 33 -0.61 -0.92 -10.00
CA GLY A 33 0.74 -1.42 -9.90
C GLY A 33 1.72 -0.72 -10.84
N TYR A 34 2.99 -1.05 -10.65
CA TYR A 34 4.11 -0.64 -11.48
C TYR A 34 4.95 -1.87 -11.81
N ILE A 35 5.29 -2.05 -13.08
CA ILE A 35 6.09 -3.17 -13.54
C ILE A 35 7.16 -2.66 -14.48
N ARG A 36 8.41 -3.03 -14.21
CA ARG A 36 9.52 -2.97 -15.16
C ARG A 36 10.24 -4.31 -15.18
N SER A 37 10.66 -4.72 -16.37
CA SER A 37 11.51 -5.89 -16.55
C SER A 37 12.29 -5.70 -17.84
N GLY A 38 13.56 -6.11 -17.83
CA GLY A 38 14.44 -5.96 -18.96
C GLY A 38 15.83 -6.53 -18.69
N ILE A 39 16.56 -6.80 -19.76
CA ILE A 39 17.97 -7.20 -19.70
C ILE A 39 18.79 -6.05 -20.27
N LEU A 40 19.81 -5.63 -19.54
CA LEU A 40 20.81 -4.70 -20.01
C LEU A 40 22.05 -5.49 -20.45
N ALA A 41 22.45 -5.34 -21.71
CA ALA A 41 23.58 -6.05 -22.30
C ALA A 41 24.48 -5.10 -23.11
N ASN A 42 25.78 -5.40 -23.15
CA ASN A 42 26.75 -4.68 -23.98
C ASN A 42 26.82 -5.24 -25.41
N SER A 43 27.64 -4.62 -26.26
CA SER A 43 27.88 -5.05 -27.65
C SER A 43 28.42 -6.47 -27.78
N ASP A 44 29.05 -6.99 -26.73
CA ASP A 44 29.64 -8.32 -26.69
C ASP A 44 28.61 -9.38 -26.24
N GLY A 45 27.36 -8.97 -25.95
CA GLY A 45 26.29 -9.84 -25.48
C GLY A 45 26.36 -10.17 -23.99
N ASN A 46 27.27 -9.55 -23.23
CA ASN A 46 27.39 -9.74 -21.80
C ASN A 46 26.42 -8.82 -21.05
N ARG A 47 25.83 -9.32 -19.95
CA ARG A 47 25.02 -8.51 -19.04
C ARG A 47 25.88 -7.42 -18.41
N VAL A 48 25.33 -6.21 -18.28
CA VAL A 48 26.02 -5.08 -17.65
C VAL A 48 25.15 -4.38 -16.63
N ASP A 49 25.79 -3.74 -15.66
CA ASP A 49 25.13 -2.96 -14.63
C ASP A 49 24.73 -1.58 -15.15
N SER A 50 23.71 -0.99 -14.52
CA SER A 50 23.27 0.38 -14.81
C SER A 50 24.37 1.42 -14.56
N VAL A 51 24.58 2.30 -15.53
CA VAL A 51 25.62 3.35 -15.54
C VAL A 51 25.08 4.64 -14.93
N GLY A 52 25.80 5.20 -13.96
CA GLY A 52 25.51 6.50 -13.37
C GLY A 52 26.71 7.45 -13.52
N LEU A 53 26.46 8.69 -13.94
CA LEU A 53 27.47 9.76 -13.93
C LEU A 53 27.57 10.44 -12.56
N MET A 54 26.56 10.27 -11.71
CA MET A 54 26.49 10.82 -10.35
C MET A 54 26.17 9.70 -9.34
N PRO A 55 26.58 9.85 -8.08
CA PRO A 55 26.27 8.86 -7.03
C PRO A 55 24.76 8.73 -6.77
N ASP A 56 23.99 9.81 -7.00
CA ASP A 56 22.60 9.93 -6.55
C ASP A 56 21.58 9.82 -7.71
N GLY A 57 22.05 9.65 -8.95
CA GLY A 57 21.19 9.79 -10.12
C GLY A 57 21.71 9.03 -11.33
N LYS A 58 20.85 8.19 -11.90
CA LYS A 58 21.07 7.50 -13.16
C LYS A 58 19.95 7.85 -14.13
N TRP A 59 20.28 8.06 -15.41
CA TRP A 59 19.27 8.17 -16.46
C TRP A 59 18.54 6.84 -16.59
N ARG A 60 17.22 6.85 -16.68
CA ARG A 60 16.41 5.62 -16.59
C ARG A 60 16.28 4.89 -17.93
N LEU A 61 16.19 5.63 -19.03
CA LEU A 61 15.88 5.04 -20.34
C LEU A 61 17.03 4.15 -20.82
N GLY A 62 16.77 2.84 -20.97
CA GLY A 62 17.75 1.87 -21.44
C GLY A 62 18.91 1.61 -20.48
N ASN A 63 18.73 1.89 -19.19
CA ASN A 63 19.81 1.86 -18.21
C ASN A 63 19.31 1.37 -16.83
N GLU A 64 18.33 0.47 -16.83
CA GLU A 64 17.83 -0.22 -15.65
C GLU A 64 18.08 -1.72 -15.86
N ASP A 65 18.85 -2.32 -14.96
CA ASP A 65 19.32 -3.71 -15.08
C ASP A 65 18.55 -4.68 -14.18
N ASP A 66 17.48 -4.23 -13.53
CA ASP A 66 16.67 -4.98 -12.59
C ASP A 66 15.21 -5.13 -13.04
N THR A 67 14.56 -6.18 -12.57
CA THR A 67 13.12 -6.37 -12.66
C THR A 67 12.49 -5.90 -11.37
N LYS A 68 11.52 -4.99 -11.46
CA LYS A 68 10.77 -4.47 -10.31
C LYS A 68 9.27 -4.53 -10.59
N ILE A 69 8.56 -5.09 -9.63
CA ILE A 69 7.11 -5.26 -9.65
C ILE A 69 6.57 -4.69 -8.34
N GLU A 70 5.61 -3.78 -8.44
CA GLU A 70 4.82 -3.26 -7.32
C GLU A 70 3.36 -3.54 -7.65
N LEU A 71 2.70 -4.37 -6.84
CA LEU A 71 1.29 -4.67 -6.95
C LEU A 71 0.56 -4.03 -5.78
N VAL A 72 -0.44 -3.23 -6.10
CA VAL A 72 -1.21 -2.44 -5.13
C VAL A 72 -2.69 -2.80 -5.24
N PRO A 73 -3.09 -3.98 -4.73
CA PRO A 73 -4.49 -4.34 -4.62
C PRO A 73 -5.21 -3.39 -3.64
N ARG A 74 -6.39 -2.93 -4.05
CA ARG A 74 -7.29 -2.09 -3.26
C ARG A 74 -8.69 -2.69 -3.28
N VAL A 75 -9.27 -2.80 -2.10
CA VAL A 75 -10.68 -3.15 -1.90
C VAL A 75 -11.39 -1.93 -1.35
N THR A 76 -12.51 -1.55 -1.97
CA THR A 76 -13.37 -0.48 -1.49
C THR A 76 -14.74 -1.06 -1.16
N LEU A 77 -15.15 -0.86 0.09
CA LEU A 77 -16.45 -1.27 0.62
C LEU A 77 -17.27 -0.01 0.84
N THR A 78 -18.45 0.07 0.23
CA THR A 78 -19.39 1.18 0.46
C THR A 78 -20.65 0.64 1.11
N SER A 79 -21.00 1.22 2.26
CA SER A 79 -22.22 0.91 3.00
C SER A 79 -23.38 1.78 2.51
N ASP A 80 -24.60 1.34 2.80
CA ASP A 80 -25.87 1.98 2.46
C ASP A 80 -26.00 3.38 3.06
N SER A 81 -25.34 3.64 4.21
CA SER A 81 -25.27 4.96 4.82
C SER A 81 -24.35 5.94 4.07
N GLY A 82 -23.61 5.44 3.07
CA GLY A 82 -22.58 6.18 2.34
C GLY A 82 -21.18 6.05 2.93
N ALA A 83 -21.01 5.41 4.09
CA ALA A 83 -19.70 5.16 4.69
C ALA A 83 -18.83 4.31 3.76
N VAL A 84 -17.57 4.71 3.59
CA VAL A 84 -16.63 4.02 2.70
C VAL A 84 -15.42 3.53 3.50
N ALA A 85 -15.16 2.22 3.43
CA ALA A 85 -13.94 1.61 3.94
C ALA A 85 -13.06 1.14 2.79
N LYS A 86 -11.82 1.62 2.73
CA LYS A 86 -10.80 1.23 1.75
C LYS A 86 -9.72 0.43 2.45
N ILE A 87 -9.35 -0.69 1.85
CA ILE A 87 -8.25 -1.54 2.30
C ILE A 87 -7.24 -1.58 1.15
N GLN A 88 -5.99 -1.25 1.42
CA GLN A 88 -4.94 -1.27 0.41
C GLN A 88 -3.69 -1.95 0.98
N ALA A 89 -3.06 -2.78 0.15
CA ALA A 89 -1.74 -3.33 0.41
C ALA A 89 -0.81 -3.03 -0.76
N ASN A 90 0.49 -2.92 -0.50
CA ASN A 90 1.52 -2.79 -1.53
C ASN A 90 2.52 -3.94 -1.38
N ILE A 91 2.53 -4.79 -2.41
CA ILE A 91 3.37 -5.97 -2.52
C ILE A 91 4.43 -5.64 -3.55
N THR A 92 5.67 -5.49 -3.10
CA THR A 92 6.81 -5.15 -3.95
C THR A 92 7.79 -6.31 -4.03
N HIS A 93 8.28 -6.59 -5.22
CA HIS A 93 9.39 -7.49 -5.48
C HIS A 93 10.37 -6.81 -6.45
N GLN A 94 11.66 -6.88 -6.14
CA GLN A 94 12.72 -6.37 -7.00
C GLN A 94 13.84 -7.40 -7.07
N SER A 95 14.37 -7.66 -8.25
CA SER A 95 15.43 -8.65 -8.46
C SER A 95 16.30 -8.27 -9.65
N LYS A 96 17.61 -8.47 -9.52
CA LYS A 96 18.59 -8.35 -10.63
C LYS A 96 18.86 -9.68 -11.33
N CYS A 97 18.25 -10.75 -10.87
CA CYS A 97 18.53 -12.08 -11.38
C CYS A 97 17.70 -12.37 -12.63
N THR A 98 18.31 -13.09 -13.58
CA THR A 98 17.70 -13.49 -14.85
C THR A 98 17.13 -14.91 -14.82
N SER A 99 17.10 -15.56 -13.65
CA SER A 99 16.63 -16.93 -13.48
C SER A 99 15.13 -16.94 -13.19
N ASP A 100 14.41 -17.86 -13.85
CA ASP A 100 12.95 -18.00 -13.74
C ASP A 100 12.49 -18.46 -12.34
N TRP A 101 13.39 -19.07 -11.55
CA TRP A 101 13.05 -19.69 -10.25
C TRP A 101 13.96 -19.21 -9.11
N ASN A 102 13.33 -18.74 -8.03
CA ASN A 102 13.90 -18.38 -6.72
C ASN A 102 15.05 -17.37 -6.73
N CYS A 103 14.81 -16.25 -7.39
CA CYS A 103 15.62 -15.07 -7.17
C CYS A 103 15.11 -14.33 -5.94
N LEU A 104 15.86 -14.42 -4.85
CA LEU A 104 15.71 -13.48 -3.75
C LEU A 104 16.06 -12.07 -4.26
N ASP A 105 15.51 -11.03 -3.66
CA ASP A 105 15.88 -9.64 -3.93
C ASP A 105 17.38 -9.39 -3.65
N GLU A 106 17.86 -8.19 -3.97
CA GLU A 106 19.28 -7.81 -3.74
C GLU A 106 19.72 -8.00 -2.27
N ASP A 107 18.78 -8.09 -1.31
CA ASP A 107 18.98 -8.28 0.12
C ASP A 107 18.64 -9.72 0.62
N GLY A 108 18.38 -10.66 -0.28
CA GLY A 108 18.09 -12.05 0.08
C GLY A 108 16.66 -12.30 0.58
N LYS A 109 15.67 -11.47 0.24
CA LYS A 109 14.25 -11.60 0.62
C LYS A 109 13.36 -11.95 -0.58
N ALA A 110 12.32 -12.74 -0.34
CA ALA A 110 11.50 -13.29 -1.42
C ALA A 110 10.40 -12.31 -1.93
N VAL A 111 9.76 -11.50 -1.08
CA VAL A 111 8.76 -10.48 -1.44
C VAL A 111 8.67 -9.50 -0.26
N GLN A 112 8.50 -8.20 -0.51
CA GLN A 112 8.34 -7.18 0.54
C GLN A 112 6.91 -6.63 0.56
N PHE A 113 6.32 -6.56 1.75
CA PHE A 113 5.09 -5.82 1.99
C PHE A 113 5.48 -4.41 2.45
N ARG A 114 5.25 -3.40 1.61
CA ARG A 114 5.67 -2.01 1.87
C ARG A 114 4.56 -1.15 2.45
N GLU A 115 3.31 -1.52 2.19
CA GLU A 115 2.14 -0.82 2.69
C GLU A 115 1.03 -1.81 3.00
N GLY A 116 0.25 -1.48 4.01
CA GLY A 116 -0.93 -2.21 4.44
C GLY A 116 -1.73 -1.30 5.36
N TYR A 117 -2.75 -0.65 4.82
CA TYR A 117 -3.57 0.27 5.59
C TYR A 117 -5.05 0.15 5.27
N VAL A 118 -5.85 0.59 6.24
CA VAL A 118 -7.30 0.75 6.11
C VAL A 118 -7.62 2.22 6.29
N GLU A 119 -8.50 2.75 5.44
CA GLU A 119 -9.00 4.12 5.47
C GLU A 119 -10.53 4.08 5.53
N MET A 120 -11.13 4.81 6.46
CA MET A 120 -12.58 5.00 6.56
C MET A 120 -12.92 6.47 6.34
N THR A 121 -13.89 6.72 5.47
CA THR A 121 -14.34 8.07 5.08
C THR A 121 -15.86 8.13 5.04
N ASN A 122 -16.40 9.34 5.05
CA ASN A 122 -17.84 9.59 4.94
C ASN A 122 -18.66 8.90 6.05
N LEU A 123 -18.14 8.95 7.28
CA LEU A 123 -18.85 8.43 8.45
C LEU A 123 -19.91 9.45 8.89
N ASP A 124 -21.10 9.00 9.29
CA ASP A 124 -22.24 9.88 9.63
C ASP A 124 -21.91 10.93 10.70
N PHE A 125 -21.01 10.61 11.63
CA PHE A 125 -20.57 11.53 12.69
C PHE A 125 -19.42 12.46 12.26
N ALA A 126 -18.75 12.17 11.16
CA ALA A 126 -17.62 12.93 10.64
C ALA A 126 -17.49 12.77 9.10
N PRO A 127 -18.40 13.40 8.31
CA PRO A 127 -18.50 13.15 6.87
C PRO A 127 -17.25 13.60 6.08
N GLU A 128 -16.56 14.63 6.57
CA GLU A 128 -15.40 15.24 5.90
C GLU A 128 -14.05 14.71 6.40
N VAL A 129 -14.05 13.78 7.37
CA VAL A 129 -12.82 13.27 7.98
C VAL A 129 -12.48 11.88 7.45
N ALA A 130 -11.20 11.69 7.09
CA ALA A 130 -10.64 10.40 6.79
C ALA A 130 -9.88 9.85 8.00
N PHE A 131 -10.33 8.72 8.53
CA PHE A 131 -9.62 7.97 9.56
C PHE A 131 -8.82 6.87 8.89
N TRP A 132 -7.56 6.68 9.29
CA TRP A 132 -6.73 5.61 8.76
C TRP A 132 -5.94 4.91 9.85
N GLY A 133 -5.56 3.66 9.59
CA GLY A 133 -4.69 2.88 10.46
C GLY A 133 -3.94 1.83 9.67
N GLY A 134 -2.68 1.61 10.04
CA GLY A 134 -1.77 0.67 9.37
C GLY A 134 -0.48 1.35 8.89
N GLU A 135 0.29 0.62 8.09
CA GLU A 135 1.54 1.09 7.50
C GLU A 135 1.26 1.70 6.12
N THR A 136 1.60 2.97 5.92
CA THR A 136 1.34 3.72 4.68
C THR A 136 2.53 4.57 4.28
N LEU A 137 2.81 4.70 2.97
CA LEU A 137 3.80 5.64 2.43
C LEU A 137 3.23 7.05 2.25
N GLN A 138 1.97 7.33 2.61
CA GLN A 138 1.38 8.68 2.49
C GLN A 138 2.20 9.75 3.21
N GLN A 139 2.92 9.40 4.28
CA GLN A 139 3.78 10.35 5.00
C GLN A 139 5.09 10.68 4.26
N LEU A 140 5.48 9.91 3.24
CA LEU A 140 6.67 10.15 2.40
C LEU A 140 6.38 11.01 1.16
N GLN A 141 5.15 11.02 0.65
CA GLN A 141 4.80 11.81 -0.55
C GLN A 141 4.58 13.31 -0.27
N HIS A 142 4.40 13.71 0.99
CA HIS A 142 4.34 15.13 1.37
C HIS A 142 5.71 15.85 1.28
N LEU A 143 6.78 15.14 0.90
CA LEU A 143 8.12 15.69 0.66
C LEU A 143 8.49 15.78 -0.82
N GLN A 144 7.56 15.50 -1.75
CA GLN A 144 7.78 15.84 -3.16
C GLN A 144 7.26 17.26 -3.43
N PRO A 145 8.13 18.24 -3.74
CA PRO A 145 7.66 19.56 -4.14
C PRO A 145 6.87 19.42 -5.44
N SER A 146 5.70 20.06 -5.46
CA SER A 146 4.93 20.31 -6.67
C SER A 146 5.82 21.01 -7.70
N VAL A 147 6.06 20.32 -8.82
CA VAL A 147 6.57 20.92 -10.07
C VAL A 147 5.47 20.80 -11.12
#